data_AF-A0A3A8HCJ1-F1
#
_entry.id   AF-A0A3A8HCJ1-F1
#
_cell.length_a   1.000
_cell.length_b   1.000
_cell.length_c   1.000
_cell.angle_alpha   90.00
_cell.angle_beta   90.00
_cell.angle_gamma   90.00
#
_symmetry.space_group_name_H-M   'P 1'
#
loop_
_entity.id
_entity.type
_entity.pdbx_description
1 polymer ?
#
loop_
_entity_poly.entity_id
_entity_poly.type
_entity_poly.pdbx_seq_one_letter_code
_entity_poly.pdbx_strand_id
1 'polypeptide(L)'
;MSPSVSISAKDVEEVLATFDREGLLEAVLLVHRCLDLGLSDITDAVEPLLRHTGRHVGSKGSGVAAEVLATGIFRHELAAHMDYGEKQHATTRDGTRVIVSFVNVGLRAFQAEVLARCMGAEAWDFNTHALVPERVRIEDLASLLMDDELVTRFHALRNAGFRFHFHLRSLSW
;
A
#
# COMPACT_ATOMS: atom_id res chain seq x y z
N MET A 1 -11.09 -13.27 -17.16
CA MET A 1 -12.32 -13.05 -16.37
C MET A 1 -11.96 -13.42 -14.95
N SER A 2 -11.80 -12.44 -14.06
CA SER A 2 -11.57 -12.71 -12.64
C SER A 2 -12.88 -13.29 -12.06
N PRO A 3 -12.82 -14.36 -11.25
CA PRO A 3 -14.02 -14.89 -10.62
C PRO A 3 -14.65 -13.78 -9.77
N SER A 4 -15.93 -13.48 -10.01
CA SER A 4 -16.68 -12.56 -9.18
C SER A 4 -16.87 -13.21 -7.81
N VAL A 5 -16.02 -12.83 -6.85
CA VAL A 5 -16.15 -13.29 -5.48
C VAL A 5 -17.46 -12.72 -4.92
N SER A 6 -18.39 -13.60 -4.58
CA SER A 6 -19.69 -13.21 -4.03
C SER A 6 -19.61 -13.22 -2.51
N ILE A 7 -19.65 -12.03 -1.90
CA ILE A 7 -19.76 -11.85 -0.45
C ILE A 7 -21.21 -12.16 -0.04
N SER A 8 -21.42 -12.92 1.05
CA SER A 8 -22.77 -13.24 1.50
C SER A 8 -23.47 -12.00 2.07
N ALA A 9 -24.81 -11.97 2.12
CA ALA A 9 -25.55 -10.82 2.65
C ALA A 9 -25.16 -10.46 4.10
N LYS A 10 -24.91 -11.49 4.92
CA LYS A 10 -24.43 -11.33 6.30
C LYS A 10 -23.04 -10.70 6.34
N ASP A 11 -22.13 -11.16 5.50
CA ASP A 11 -20.76 -10.63 5.43
C ASP A 11 -20.76 -9.19 4.91
N VAL A 12 -21.68 -8.83 3.98
CA VAL A 12 -21.85 -7.44 3.53
C VAL A 12 -22.24 -6.53 4.70
N GLU A 13 -23.21 -6.92 5.52
CA GLU A 13 -23.60 -6.14 6.70
C GLU A 13 -22.43 -5.94 7.67
N GLU A 14 -21.63 -6.99 7.89
CA GLU A 14 -20.46 -6.93 8.76
C GLU A 14 -19.35 -6.02 8.20
N VAL A 15 -19.09 -6.06 6.90
CA VAL A 15 -18.15 -5.17 6.21
C VAL A 15 -18.60 -3.71 6.33
N LEU A 16 -19.89 -3.43 6.11
CA LEU A 16 -20.44 -2.08 6.23
C LEU A 16 -20.39 -1.57 7.68
N ALA A 17 -20.74 -2.42 8.65
CA ALA A 17 -20.65 -2.08 10.06
C ALA A 17 -19.20 -1.81 10.50
N THR A 18 -18.24 -2.59 9.98
CA THR A 18 -16.81 -2.39 10.24
C THR A 18 -16.32 -1.08 9.63
N PHE A 19 -16.75 -0.77 8.40
CA PHE A 19 -16.45 0.52 7.78
C PHE A 19 -16.96 1.69 8.62
N ASP A 20 -18.20 1.63 9.10
CA ASP A 20 -18.80 2.72 9.88
C ASP A 20 -18.11 2.91 11.23
N ARG A 21 -17.62 1.83 11.85
CA ARG A 21 -16.98 1.86 13.17
C ARG A 21 -15.49 2.19 13.12
N GLU A 22 -14.78 1.64 12.15
CA GLU A 22 -13.31 1.57 12.14
C GLU A 22 -12.69 2.14 10.85
N GLY A 23 -13.50 2.40 9.83
CA GLY A 23 -13.09 3.02 8.58
C GLY A 23 -12.70 2.03 7.49
N LEU A 24 -12.22 2.60 6.37
CA LEU A 24 -11.97 1.87 5.12
C LEU A 24 -10.98 0.72 5.27
N LEU A 25 -9.84 0.96 5.92
CA LEU A 25 -8.77 -0.02 5.97
C LEU A 25 -9.22 -1.29 6.72
N GLU A 26 -9.92 -1.15 7.84
CA GLU A 26 -10.39 -2.32 8.59
C GLU A 26 -11.47 -3.10 7.86
N ALA A 27 -12.36 -2.42 7.12
CA ALA A 27 -13.34 -3.09 6.27
C ALA A 27 -12.66 -3.93 5.16
N VAL A 28 -11.59 -3.40 4.56
CA VAL A 28 -10.79 -4.11 3.54
C VAL A 28 -10.05 -5.29 4.16
N LEU A 29 -9.41 -5.10 5.31
CA LEU A 29 -8.68 -6.17 6.01
C LEU A 29 -9.60 -7.27 6.53
N LEU A 30 -10.84 -6.95 6.89
CA LEU A 30 -11.85 -7.96 7.23
C LEU A 30 -12.10 -8.89 6.04
N VAL A 31 -12.37 -8.33 4.85
CA VAL A 31 -12.59 -9.13 3.64
C VAL A 31 -11.34 -9.93 3.26
N HIS A 32 -10.15 -9.32 3.39
CA HIS A 32 -8.88 -10.01 3.20
C HIS A 32 -8.79 -11.27 4.08
N ARG A 33 -9.00 -11.14 5.39
CA ARG A 33 -8.89 -12.25 6.35
C ARG A 33 -9.93 -13.35 6.10
N CYS A 34 -11.12 -12.99 5.62
CA CYS A 34 -12.18 -13.96 5.37
C CYS A 34 -11.98 -14.75 4.07
N LEU A 35 -11.38 -14.13 3.04
CA LEU A 35 -11.37 -14.66 1.68
C LEU A 35 -9.96 -14.93 1.11
N ASP A 36 -8.91 -14.53 1.83
CA ASP A 36 -7.50 -14.70 1.46
C ASP A 36 -7.18 -14.15 0.06
N LEU A 37 -7.63 -12.92 -0.20
CA LEU A 37 -7.50 -12.26 -1.50
C LEU A 37 -6.43 -11.17 -1.48
N GLY A 38 -5.81 -10.89 -2.63
CA GLY A 38 -4.91 -9.76 -2.78
C GLY A 38 -5.65 -8.42 -2.90
N LEU A 39 -4.91 -7.31 -2.79
CA LEU A 39 -5.45 -5.94 -2.82
C LEU A 39 -6.37 -5.69 -4.03
N SER A 40 -6.01 -6.22 -5.21
CA SER A 40 -6.83 -6.01 -6.40
C SER A 40 -8.23 -6.61 -6.27
N ASP A 41 -8.30 -7.89 -5.92
CA ASP A 41 -9.56 -8.63 -5.85
C ASP A 41 -10.42 -8.16 -4.66
N ILE A 42 -9.81 -7.82 -3.52
CA ILE A 42 -10.55 -7.27 -2.37
C ILE A 42 -11.18 -5.94 -2.73
N THR A 43 -10.44 -5.06 -3.39
CA THR A 43 -10.97 -3.74 -3.77
C THR A 43 -12.10 -3.86 -4.80
N ASP A 44 -12.03 -4.83 -5.72
CA ASP A 44 -13.15 -5.16 -6.62
C ASP A 44 -14.40 -5.65 -5.88
N ALA A 45 -14.24 -6.31 -4.73
CA ALA A 45 -15.35 -6.77 -3.91
C ALA A 45 -15.93 -5.67 -2.99
N VAL A 46 -15.06 -4.85 -2.37
CA VAL A 46 -15.45 -3.86 -1.35
C VAL A 46 -15.91 -2.53 -1.96
N GLU A 47 -15.21 -2.04 -2.98
CA GLU A 47 -15.48 -0.71 -3.56
C GLU A 47 -16.93 -0.57 -4.07
N PRO A 48 -17.52 -1.55 -4.79
CA PRO A 48 -18.91 -1.48 -5.19
C PRO A 48 -19.86 -1.39 -3.99
N LEU A 49 -19.63 -2.16 -2.92
CA LEU A 49 -20.50 -2.16 -1.74
C LEU A 49 -20.55 -0.79 -1.06
N LEU A 50 -19.38 -0.16 -0.88
CA LEU A 50 -19.29 1.18 -0.30
C LEU A 50 -19.90 2.25 -1.21
N ARG A 51 -19.70 2.14 -2.53
CA ARG A 51 -20.29 3.07 -3.50
C ARG A 51 -21.82 2.97 -3.54
N HIS A 52 -22.39 1.76 -3.60
CA HIS A 52 -23.85 1.56 -3.68
C HIS A 52 -24.57 2.06 -2.42
N THR A 53 -23.88 2.08 -1.28
CA THR A 53 -24.44 2.58 -0.03
C THR A 53 -24.09 4.04 0.27
N GLY A 54 -23.43 4.74 -0.64
CA GLY A 54 -23.08 6.16 -0.49
C GLY A 54 -21.93 6.44 0.47
N ARG A 55 -21.21 5.41 0.93
CA ARG A 55 -20.07 5.50 1.86
C ARG A 55 -18.75 5.86 1.17
N HIS A 56 -18.68 5.71 -0.15
CA HIS A 56 -17.52 6.10 -0.95
C HIS A 56 -17.91 6.91 -2.18
N VAL A 57 -17.34 8.10 -2.30
CA VAL A 57 -17.56 9.03 -3.42
C VAL A 57 -16.26 9.17 -4.23
N GLY A 58 -15.61 8.05 -4.54
CA GLY A 58 -14.39 8.07 -5.37
C GLY A 58 -14.67 8.38 -6.83
N SER A 59 -13.73 9.06 -7.49
CA SER A 59 -13.74 9.19 -8.95
C SER A 59 -13.73 7.80 -9.61
N LYS A 60 -14.56 7.61 -10.65
CA LYS A 60 -14.49 6.39 -11.46
C LYS A 60 -13.24 6.46 -12.35
N GLY A 61 -12.34 5.49 -12.20
CA GLY A 61 -11.51 5.03 -13.32
C GLY A 61 -10.27 5.83 -13.71
N SER A 62 -9.78 6.80 -12.93
CA SER A 62 -8.44 7.34 -13.21
C SER A 62 -7.38 6.37 -12.69
N GLY A 63 -6.51 5.88 -13.57
CA GLY A 63 -5.31 5.17 -13.17
C GLY A 63 -4.38 6.09 -12.38
N VAL A 64 -3.87 5.60 -11.26
CA VAL A 64 -2.93 6.33 -10.39
C VAL A 64 -1.83 5.35 -10.01
N ALA A 65 -0.57 5.74 -10.15
CA ALA A 65 0.52 5.01 -9.53
C ALA A 65 0.69 5.53 -8.10
N ALA A 66 0.69 4.61 -7.14
CA ALA A 66 1.12 4.88 -5.77
C ALA A 66 2.55 4.38 -5.61
N GLU A 67 3.41 5.27 -5.13
CA GLU A 67 4.81 5.01 -4.91
C GLU A 67 5.19 5.35 -3.48
N VAL A 68 6.03 4.53 -2.86
CA VAL A 68 6.73 4.86 -1.63
C VAL A 68 8.22 4.89 -1.90
N LEU A 69 8.80 6.07 -1.73
CA LEU A 69 10.22 6.31 -1.89
C LEU A 69 10.90 6.27 -0.53
N ALA A 70 11.97 5.48 -0.41
CA ALA A 70 12.84 5.50 0.76
C ALA A 70 14.13 6.25 0.42
N THR A 71 14.52 7.23 1.24
CA THR A 71 15.74 8.01 1.05
C THR A 71 16.68 7.83 2.24
N GLY A 72 17.95 7.56 1.97
CA GLY A 72 18.90 7.24 3.03
C GLY A 72 20.35 7.18 2.56
N ILE A 73 21.20 6.67 3.43
CA ILE A 73 22.62 6.46 3.15
C ILE A 73 22.84 5.00 2.76
N PHE A 74 23.42 4.80 1.59
CA PHE A 74 23.78 3.48 1.09
C PHE A 74 24.86 2.84 1.97
N ARG A 75 24.62 1.55 2.23
CA ARG A 75 25.58 0.60 2.82
C ARG A 75 25.43 -0.70 2.07
N HIS A 76 26.54 -1.34 1.73
CA HIS A 76 26.54 -2.57 0.94
C HIS A 76 25.67 -3.68 1.54
N GLU A 77 25.63 -3.79 2.87
CA GLU A 77 24.80 -4.74 3.62
C GLU A 77 23.27 -4.57 3.38
N LEU A 78 22.84 -3.38 2.94
CA LEU A 78 21.43 -3.08 2.67
C LEU A 78 21.03 -3.36 1.22
N ALA A 79 21.98 -3.66 0.34
CA ALA A 79 21.73 -3.71 -1.10
C ALA A 79 20.72 -4.80 -1.49
N ALA A 80 20.66 -5.92 -0.76
CA ALA A 80 19.65 -6.96 -0.94
C ALA A 80 18.22 -6.50 -0.60
N HIS A 81 18.08 -5.43 0.18
CA HIS A 81 16.79 -4.87 0.59
C HIS A 81 16.33 -3.69 -0.27
N MET A 82 17.09 -3.33 -1.30
CA MET A 82 16.75 -2.26 -2.25
C MET A 82 16.04 -2.82 -3.50
N ASP A 83 15.33 -1.95 -4.20
CA ASP A 83 14.50 -2.24 -5.40
C ASP A 83 15.24 -2.97 -6.52
N TYR A 84 16.51 -2.62 -6.74
CA TYR A 84 17.31 -3.19 -7.81
C TYR A 84 18.25 -4.34 -7.38
N GLY A 85 18.29 -4.63 -6.08
CA GLY A 85 19.13 -5.68 -5.49
C GLY A 85 20.64 -5.42 -5.57
N GLU A 86 21.43 -6.35 -5.04
CA GLU A 86 22.89 -6.21 -4.91
C GLU A 86 23.61 -5.92 -6.23
N LYS A 87 23.19 -6.58 -7.33
CA LYS A 87 23.88 -6.48 -8.62
C LYS A 87 23.90 -5.06 -9.17
N GLN A 88 22.80 -4.32 -9.03
CA GLN A 88 22.73 -2.95 -9.53
C GLN A 88 23.42 -1.95 -8.60
N HIS A 89 23.63 -2.32 -7.34
CA HIS A 89 24.36 -1.50 -6.36
C HIS A 89 25.84 -1.90 -6.20
N ALA A 90 26.35 -2.86 -6.98
CA ALA A 90 27.70 -3.40 -6.83
C ALA A 90 28.82 -2.35 -6.87
N THR A 91 28.63 -1.26 -7.63
CA THR A 91 29.59 -0.15 -7.74
C THR A 91 29.19 1.08 -6.92
N THR A 92 28.07 1.03 -6.19
CA THR A 92 27.62 2.13 -5.34
C THR A 92 28.54 2.21 -4.12
N ARG A 93 29.14 3.39 -3.89
CA ARG A 93 30.03 3.59 -2.75
C ARG A 93 29.24 3.73 -1.46
N ASP A 94 29.68 3.08 -0.39
CA ASP A 94 29.17 3.33 0.96
C ASP A 94 29.22 4.82 1.32
N GLY A 95 28.20 5.28 2.03
CA GLY A 95 28.02 6.70 2.37
C GLY A 95 27.30 7.52 1.30
N THR A 96 27.02 6.95 0.12
CA THR A 96 26.28 7.64 -0.96
C THR A 96 24.82 7.84 -0.55
N ARG A 97 24.25 9.01 -0.81
CA ARG A 97 22.82 9.24 -0.63
C ARG A 97 22.05 8.59 -1.79
N VAL A 98 21.08 7.74 -1.46
CA VAL A 98 20.29 6.99 -2.45
C VAL A 98 18.79 7.22 -2.25
N ILE A 99 18.05 7.00 -3.32
CA ILE A 99 16.58 6.95 -3.37
C ILE A 99 16.23 5.54 -3.84
N VAL A 100 15.36 4.86 -3.11
CA VAL A 100 14.92 3.48 -3.38
C VAL A 100 13.42 3.51 -3.59
N SER A 101 12.94 2.93 -4.69
CA SER A 101 11.52 2.71 -4.92
C SER A 101 11.04 1.52 -4.09
N PHE A 102 10.64 1.78 -2.84
CA PHE A 102 10.28 0.74 -1.87
C PHE A 102 8.97 0.02 -2.23
N VAL A 103 7.95 0.78 -2.65
CA VAL A 103 6.69 0.25 -3.20
C VAL A 103 6.38 1.04 -4.45
N ASN A 104 6.07 0.38 -5.56
CA ASN A 104 5.68 1.05 -6.80
C ASN A 104 4.63 0.22 -7.52
N VAL A 105 3.37 0.62 -7.35
CA VAL A 105 2.23 -0.15 -7.83
C VAL A 105 1.31 0.76 -8.64
N GLY A 106 1.02 0.35 -9.87
CA GLY A 106 -0.04 0.95 -10.68
C GLY A 106 -1.40 0.51 -10.15
N LEU A 107 -2.23 1.46 -9.75
CA LEU A 107 -3.46 1.22 -9.00
C LEU A 107 -4.63 2.05 -9.54
N ARG A 108 -5.83 1.72 -9.09
CA ARG A 108 -7.00 2.59 -9.14
C ARG A 108 -7.02 3.51 -7.91
N ALA A 109 -7.74 4.62 -7.99
CA ALA A 109 -7.87 5.57 -6.88
C ALA A 109 -8.24 4.92 -5.53
N PHE A 110 -9.16 3.95 -5.53
CA PHE A 110 -9.56 3.23 -4.31
C PHE A 110 -8.42 2.41 -3.71
N GLN A 111 -7.66 1.69 -4.53
CA GLN A 111 -6.51 0.92 -4.08
C GLN A 111 -5.39 1.82 -3.56
N ALA A 112 -5.16 2.97 -4.21
CA ALA A 112 -4.20 3.97 -3.75
C ALA A 112 -4.59 4.55 -2.39
N GLU A 113 -5.90 4.72 -2.12
CA GLU A 113 -6.41 5.14 -0.81
C GLU A 113 -6.14 4.08 0.27
N VAL A 114 -6.39 2.80 -0.01
CA VAL A 114 -6.07 1.70 0.91
C VAL A 114 -4.56 1.68 1.21
N LEU A 115 -3.72 1.79 0.17
CA LEU A 115 -2.26 1.80 0.33
C LEU A 115 -1.78 2.98 1.19
N ALA A 116 -2.30 4.19 0.93
CA ALA A 116 -1.99 5.37 1.72
C ALA A 116 -2.34 5.14 3.21
N ARG A 117 -3.51 4.57 3.50
CA ARG A 117 -3.94 4.27 4.87
C ARG A 117 -3.05 3.24 5.56
N CYS A 118 -2.61 2.18 4.86
CA CYS A 118 -1.61 1.24 5.38
C CYS A 118 -0.30 1.95 5.74
N MET A 119 0.09 2.95 4.95
CA MET A 119 1.29 3.76 5.20
C MET A 119 1.10 4.83 6.28
N GLY A 120 -0.10 4.97 6.86
CA GLY A 120 -0.41 6.02 7.83
C GLY A 120 -0.50 7.41 7.20
N ALA A 121 -0.72 7.49 5.89
CA ALA A 121 -0.91 8.70 5.10
C ALA A 121 -2.35 8.86 4.63
N GLU A 122 -2.70 10.08 4.26
CA GLU A 122 -3.94 10.40 3.56
C GLU A 122 -3.61 10.66 2.09
N ALA A 123 -4.19 9.87 1.18
CA ALA A 123 -3.75 9.77 -0.21
C ALA A 123 -3.67 11.13 -0.94
N TRP A 124 -4.55 12.06 -0.58
CA TRP A 124 -4.69 13.37 -1.21
C TRP A 124 -4.23 14.54 -0.34
N ASP A 125 -3.72 14.27 0.87
CA ASP A 125 -3.15 15.30 1.75
C ASP A 125 -1.62 15.31 1.65
N PHE A 126 -1.12 16.30 0.91
CA PHE A 126 0.31 16.53 0.72
C PHE A 126 1.10 16.66 2.03
N ASN A 127 0.47 17.06 3.14
CA ASN A 127 1.15 17.20 4.43
C ASN A 127 1.50 15.85 5.06
N THR A 128 0.92 14.75 4.57
CA THR A 128 1.14 13.40 5.10
C THR A 128 2.11 12.56 4.28
N HIS A 129 2.70 13.14 3.23
CA HIS A 129 3.59 12.42 2.31
C HIS A 129 4.93 12.04 2.94
N ALA A 130 5.38 12.70 4.02
CA ALA A 130 6.49 12.20 4.83
C ALA A 130 5.94 11.21 5.85
N LEU A 131 6.28 9.93 5.68
CA LEU A 131 5.72 8.86 6.51
C LEU A 131 6.40 8.81 7.87
N VAL A 132 5.60 8.48 8.88
CA VAL A 132 6.07 8.15 10.24
C VAL A 132 6.16 6.63 10.32
N PRO A 133 7.35 6.02 10.32
CA PRO A 133 7.51 4.57 10.24
C PRO A 133 6.74 3.79 11.31
N GLU A 134 6.55 4.37 12.50
CA GLU A 134 5.81 3.79 13.62
C GLU A 134 4.31 3.67 13.36
N ARG A 135 3.77 4.44 12.40
CA ARG A 135 2.36 4.43 12.01
C ARG A 135 2.09 3.54 10.79
N VAL A 136 3.14 3.02 10.16
CA VAL A 136 3.02 2.13 9.00
C VAL A 136 2.59 0.74 9.48
N ARG A 137 1.50 0.24 8.91
CA ARG A 137 0.97 -1.11 9.12
C ARG A 137 1.58 -2.05 8.07
N ILE A 138 2.87 -2.33 8.23
CA ILE A 138 3.65 -2.99 7.18
C ILE A 138 3.23 -4.44 6.95
N GLU A 139 2.81 -5.14 7.99
CA GLU A 139 2.34 -6.52 7.93
C GLU A 139 1.03 -6.62 7.14
N ASP A 140 0.10 -5.71 7.41
CA ASP A 140 -1.16 -5.62 6.66
C ASP A 140 -0.90 -5.30 5.19
N LEU A 141 0.06 -4.41 4.91
CA LEU A 141 0.43 -4.07 3.54
C LEU A 141 1.10 -5.24 2.81
N ALA A 142 2.05 -5.92 3.46
CA ALA A 142 2.74 -7.09 2.92
C ALA A 142 1.74 -8.19 2.56
N SER A 143 0.78 -8.42 3.45
CA SER A 143 -0.32 -9.34 3.25
C SER A 143 -1.21 -8.92 2.07
N LEU A 144 -1.66 -7.66 2.01
CA LEU A 144 -2.47 -7.16 0.88
C LEU A 144 -1.75 -7.21 -0.48
N LEU A 145 -0.44 -6.99 -0.50
CA LEU A 145 0.37 -7.04 -1.72
C LEU A 145 0.89 -8.44 -2.07
N MET A 146 0.65 -9.43 -1.22
CA MET A 146 1.19 -10.80 -1.36
C MET A 146 2.73 -10.80 -1.49
N ASP A 147 3.40 -9.98 -0.66
CA ASP A 147 4.84 -9.75 -0.68
C ASP A 147 5.43 -9.95 0.73
N ASP A 148 5.79 -11.20 1.04
CA ASP A 148 6.32 -11.60 2.36
C ASP A 148 7.68 -10.95 2.69
N GLU A 149 8.44 -10.55 1.66
CA GLU A 149 9.74 -9.89 1.85
C GLU A 149 9.61 -8.42 2.22
N LEU A 150 8.44 -7.81 1.97
CA LEU A 150 8.19 -6.39 2.20
C LEU A 150 8.44 -5.98 3.65
N VAL A 151 8.01 -6.80 4.62
CA VAL A 151 8.21 -6.55 6.05
C VAL A 151 9.71 -6.49 6.38
N THR A 152 10.47 -7.47 5.89
CA THR A 152 11.93 -7.54 6.10
C THR A 152 12.63 -6.33 5.49
N ARG A 153 12.30 -5.98 4.25
CA ARG A 153 12.87 -4.81 3.55
C ARG A 153 12.55 -3.50 4.27
N PHE A 154 11.32 -3.32 4.73
CA PHE A 154 10.90 -2.13 5.48
C PHE A 154 11.72 -1.96 6.76
N HIS A 155 11.82 -3.01 7.57
CA HIS A 155 12.56 -2.94 8.83
C HIS A 155 14.06 -2.73 8.61
N ALA A 156 14.66 -3.37 7.62
CA ALA A 156 16.07 -3.15 7.28
C ALA A 156 16.35 -1.68 6.95
N LEU A 157 15.55 -1.09 6.06
CA LEU A 157 15.71 0.32 5.66
C LEU A 157 15.38 1.28 6.80
N ARG A 158 14.32 1.03 7.56
CA ARG A 158 13.93 1.84 8.74
C ARG A 158 15.05 1.85 9.79
N ASN A 159 15.58 0.68 10.14
CA ASN A 159 16.63 0.55 11.15
C ASN A 159 17.95 1.20 10.69
N ALA A 160 18.17 1.27 9.38
CA ALA A 160 19.28 2.00 8.78
C ALA A 160 19.07 3.53 8.74
N GLY A 161 17.92 4.04 9.19
CA GLY A 161 17.59 5.46 9.24
C GLY A 161 17.08 6.05 7.93
N PHE A 162 16.56 5.22 7.02
CA PHE A 162 15.88 5.71 5.82
C PHE A 162 14.60 6.45 6.20
N ARG A 163 14.28 7.50 5.43
CA ARG A 163 13.02 8.23 5.52
C ARG A 163 12.12 7.81 4.37
N PHE A 164 10.85 7.59 4.65
CA PHE A 164 9.88 7.11 3.68
C PHE A 164 8.93 8.22 3.26
N HIS A 165 8.59 8.24 1.98
CA HIS A 165 7.73 9.24 1.39
C HIS A 165 6.68 8.61 0.50
N PHE A 166 5.41 8.90 0.75
CA PHE A 166 4.30 8.49 -0.11
C PHE A 166 4.10 9.50 -1.25
N HIS A 167 3.89 8.99 -2.45
CA HIS A 167 3.70 9.79 -3.66
C HIS A 167 2.60 9.18 -4.53
N LEU A 168 1.70 10.02 -5.01
CA LEU A 168 0.75 9.66 -6.06
C LEU A 168 1.15 10.33 -7.38
N ARG A 169 1.11 9.55 -8.45
CA ARG A 169 1.30 10.03 -9.81
C ARG A 169 0.11 9.64 -10.67
N SER A 170 -0.46 10.60 -11.39
CA SER A 170 -1.49 10.29 -12.39
C SER A 170 -0.89 9.46 -13.53
N LEU A 171 -1.58 8.38 -13.91
CA LEU A 171 -1.26 7.63 -15.11
C LEU A 171 -2.06 8.23 -16.27
N SER A 172 -1.46 9.19 -16.97
CA SER A 172 -1.97 9.67 -18.25
C SER A 172 -1.70 8.61 -19.32
N TRP A 173 -2.75 7.97 -19.80
CA TRP A 173 -2.75 7.11 -21.00
C TRP A 173 -3.39 7.87 -22.16
#